data_AF-A0A7C2J463-F1
#
_entry.id   AF-A0A7C2J463-F1
#
_cell.length_a   1.000
_cell.length_b   1.000
_cell.length_c   1.000
_cell.angle_alpha   90.00
_cell.angle_beta   90.00
_cell.angle_gamma   90.00
#
_symmetry.space_group_name_H-M   'P 1'
#
loop_
_entity.id
_entity.type
_entity.pdbx_description
1 polymer ?
#
loop_
_entity_poly.entity_id
_entity_poly.type
_entity_poly.pdbx_seq_one_letter_code
_entity_poly.pdbx_strand_id
1 'polypeptide(L)'
;MRPLPPFTIARWGIYAAAGLAGLSAWLGLQAGGTLDYVVLRGAFVFVVFSAIAFAGEALVSSHVQRPRHEQRQEPPRPGGEAE
;
A
#
# COMPACT_ATOMS: atom_id res chain seq x y z
N MET A 1 7.71 19.30 1.83
CA MET A 1 7.66 17.89 2.28
C MET A 1 7.84 17.01 1.05
N ARG A 2 8.85 16.15 0.99
CA ARG A 2 9.09 15.29 -0.18
C ARG A 2 7.96 14.23 -0.24
N PRO A 3 7.32 14.01 -1.41
CA PRO A 3 6.34 12.94 -1.53
C PRO A 3 7.03 11.60 -1.24
N LEU A 4 6.44 10.80 -0.35
CA LEU A 4 6.91 9.44 -0.08
C LEU A 4 6.87 8.66 -1.40
N PRO A 5 7.93 7.94 -1.77
CA PRO A 5 7.95 7.18 -3.00
C PRO A 5 6.83 6.12 -2.99
N PRO A 6 6.16 5.90 -4.14
CA PRO A 6 5.11 4.89 -4.25
C PRO A 6 5.66 3.50 -3.90
N PHE A 7 4.82 2.65 -3.32
CA PHE A 7 5.12 1.31 -2.79
C PHE A 7 5.87 1.26 -1.46
N THR A 8 6.13 2.39 -0.82
CA THR A 8 6.85 2.38 0.47
C THR A 8 5.99 1.73 1.57
N ILE A 9 4.69 2.01 1.61
CA ILE A 9 3.80 1.55 2.69
C ILE A 9 3.56 0.05 2.59
N ALA A 10 3.27 -0.46 1.39
CA ALA A 10 3.09 -1.88 1.12
C ALA A 10 4.38 -2.65 1.39
N ARG A 11 5.55 -2.10 1.03
CA ARG A 11 6.83 -2.78 1.29
C ARG A 11 7.07 -2.99 2.78
N TRP A 12 6.87 -1.96 3.60
CA TRP A 12 6.97 -2.09 5.06
C TRP A 12 5.86 -2.98 5.65
N GLY A 13 4.65 -2.89 5.10
CA GLY A 13 3.52 -3.72 5.50
C GLY A 13 3.74 -5.21 5.22
N ILE A 14 4.39 -5.58 4.12
CA ILE A 14 4.75 -6.98 3.81
C ILE A 14 5.78 -7.51 4.81
N TYR A 15 6.80 -6.72 5.17
CA TYR A 15 7.77 -7.14 6.19
C TYR A 15 7.12 -7.33 7.55
N ALA A 16 6.21 -6.43 7.94
CA ALA A 16 5.43 -6.56 9.16
C ALA A 16 4.52 -7.81 9.12
N ALA A 17 3.85 -8.05 7.99
CA ALA A 17 2.99 -9.22 7.78
C ALA A 17 3.77 -10.54 7.88
N ALA A 18 4.98 -10.60 7.31
CA ALA A 18 5.86 -11.76 7.40
C ALA A 18 6.28 -12.03 8.86
N GLY A 19 6.63 -10.99 9.62
CA GLY A 19 6.94 -11.10 11.05
C GLY A 19 5.75 -11.60 11.86
N LEU A 20 4.56 -11.04 11.65
CA LEU A 20 3.33 -11.43 12.35
C LEU A 20 2.90 -12.85 12.02
N ALA A 21 3.04 -13.26 10.76
CA ALA A 21 2.74 -14.62 10.31
C ALA A 21 3.70 -15.63 10.96
N GLY A 22 5.00 -15.33 11.00
CA GLY A 22 5.99 -16.14 11.70
C GLY A 22 5.71 -16.26 13.20
N LEU A 23 5.38 -15.15 13.87
CA LEU A 23 4.97 -15.14 15.28
C LEU A 23 3.69 -15.94 15.53
N SER A 24 2.70 -15.82 14.65
CA SER A 24 1.45 -16.58 14.71
C SER A 24 1.71 -18.09 14.58
N ALA A 25 2.58 -18.47 13.65
CA ALA A 25 2.99 -19.86 13.46
C ALA A 25 3.77 -20.39 14.68
N TRP A 26 4.72 -19.61 15.19
CA TRP A 26 5.49 -19.95 16.39
C TRP A 26 4.59 -20.20 17.60
N LEU A 27 3.65 -19.29 17.87
CA LEU A 27 2.67 -19.44 18.96
C LEU A 27 1.75 -20.65 18.74
N GLY A 28 1.41 -20.95 17.48
CA GLY A 28 0.60 -22.13 17.13
C GLY A 28 1.32 -23.44 17.44
N LEU A 29 2.62 -23.54 17.15
CA LEU A 29 3.43 -24.71 17.51
C LEU A 29 3.58 -24.84 19.04
N GLN A 30 3.84 -23.73 19.73
CA GLN A 30 3.95 -23.72 21.20
C GLN A 30 2.65 -24.11 21.90
N ALA A 31 1.50 -23.82 21.28
CA ALA A 31 0.18 -24.23 21.78
C ALA A 31 -0.14 -25.72 21.51
N GLY A 32 0.77 -26.48 20.91
CA GLY A 32 0.53 -27.88 20.54
C GLY A 32 -0.38 -28.07 19.32
N GLY A 33 -0.55 -27.03 18.50
CA GLY A 33 -1.32 -27.11 17.26
C GLY A 33 -0.69 -28.06 16.24
N THR A 34 -1.52 -28.74 15.46
CA THR A 34 -1.04 -29.57 14.33
C THR A 34 -0.36 -28.69 13.27
N LEU A 35 0.69 -29.20 12.64
CA LEU A 35 1.49 -28.44 11.67
C LEU A 35 0.62 -27.82 10.56
N ASP A 36 -0.34 -28.58 10.02
CA ASP A 36 -1.26 -28.10 8.99
C ASP A 36 -2.09 -26.90 9.45
N TYR A 37 -2.62 -26.97 10.68
CA TYR A 37 -3.41 -25.88 11.25
C TYR A 37 -2.54 -24.62 11.50
N VAL A 38 -1.33 -24.81 12.01
CA VAL A 38 -0.40 -23.71 12.28
C VAL A 38 0.01 -23.00 10.98
N VAL A 39 0.36 -23.78 9.95
CA VAL A 39 0.74 -23.24 8.64
C VAL A 39 -0.43 -22.49 8.01
N LEU A 40 -1.63 -23.07 8.04
CA LEU A 40 -2.85 -22.42 7.51
C LEU A 40 -3.13 -21.11 8.24
N ARG A 41 -3.04 -21.10 9.58
CA ARG A 41 -3.21 -19.89 10.40
C ARG A 41 -2.14 -18.83 10.09
N GLY A 42 -0.89 -19.25 9.94
CA GLY A 42 0.22 -18.36 9.57
C GLY A 42 0.00 -17.72 8.20
N ALA A 43 -0.35 -18.52 7.20
CA ALA A 43 -0.68 -18.06 5.84
C ALA A 43 -1.89 -17.11 5.85
N PHE A 44 -2.93 -17.43 6.63
CA PHE A 44 -4.10 -16.56 6.77
C PHE A 44 -3.72 -15.20 7.36
N VAL A 45 -2.94 -15.17 8.45
CA VAL A 45 -2.44 -13.92 9.05
C VAL A 45 -1.59 -13.14 8.05
N PHE A 46 -0.69 -13.80 7.32
CA PHE A 46 0.13 -13.15 6.30
C PHE A 46 -0.71 -12.45 5.22
N VAL A 47 -1.71 -13.16 4.67
CA VAL A 47 -2.57 -12.65 3.59
C VAL A 47 -3.41 -11.47 4.08
N VAL A 48 -4.00 -11.57 5.28
CA VAL A 48 -4.83 -10.50 5.85
C VAL A 48 -4.02 -9.22 6.03
N PHE A 49 -2.86 -9.30 6.66
CA PHE A 49 -2.03 -8.11 6.92
C PHE A 49 -1.42 -7.54 5.63
N SER A 50 -1.06 -8.40 4.67
CA SER A 50 -0.61 -7.95 3.35
C SER A 50 -1.72 -7.20 2.62
N ALA A 51 -2.95 -7.73 2.63
CA ALA A 51 -4.11 -7.08 2.02
C ALA A 51 -4.39 -5.71 2.65
N ILE A 52 -4.31 -5.59 3.98
CA ILE A 52 -4.46 -4.31 4.69
C ILE A 52 -3.37 -3.30 4.26
N ALA A 53 -2.12 -3.75 4.15
CA ALA A 53 -1.02 -2.87 3.71
C ALA A 53 -1.24 -2.34 2.29
N PHE A 54 -1.64 -3.20 1.35
CA PHE A 54 -1.98 -2.81 -0.01
C PHE A 54 -3.22 -1.92 -0.08
N ALA A 55 -4.26 -2.22 0.71
CA ALA A 55 -5.46 -1.38 0.79
C ALA A 55 -5.14 0.01 1.35
N GLY A 56 -4.27 0.10 2.36
CA GLY A 56 -3.78 1.36 2.91
C GLY A 56 -3.01 2.18 1.86
N GLU A 57 -2.14 1.55 1.08
CA GLU A 57 -1.43 2.23 -0.01
C GLU A 57 -2.36 2.67 -1.15
N ALA A 58 -3.36 1.87 -1.50
CA ALA A 58 -4.38 2.25 -2.49
C ALA A 58 -5.23 3.43 -2.00
N LEU A 59 -5.58 3.48 -0.71
CA LEU A 59 -6.32 4.59 -0.11
C LEU A 59 -5.48 5.89 -0.12
N VAL A 60 -4.20 5.80 0.26
CA VAL A 60 -3.28 6.95 0.24
C VAL A 60 -3.06 7.45 -1.19
N SER A 61 -2.86 6.54 -2.15
CA SER A 61 -2.62 6.88 -3.55
C SER A 61 -3.85 7.50 -4.22
N SER A 62 -5.05 7.00 -3.92
CA SER A 62 -6.32 7.53 -4.46
C SER A 62 -6.64 8.95 -3.96
N HIS A 63 -6.20 9.32 -2.76
CA HIS A 63 -6.39 10.68 -2.23
C HIS A 63 -5.39 11.70 -2.81
N VAL A 64 -4.22 11.26 -3.27
CA VAL A 64 -3.21 12.12 -3.91
C VAL A 64 -3.53 12.39 -5.39
N GLN A 65 -4.31 11.51 -6.02
CA GLN A 65 -4.76 11.62 -7.41
C GLN A 65 -6.02 12.47 -7.60
N ARG A 66 -6.16 13.61 -6.91
CA ARG A 66 -7.00 14.69 -7.47
C ARG A 66 -6.26 15.25 -8.69
N PRO A 67 -6.78 15.05 -9.91
CA PRO A 67 -6.03 15.36 -11.12
C PRO A 67 -5.83 16.87 -11.22
N ARG A 68 -4.57 17.31 -11.12
CA ARG A 68 -4.09 18.64 -11.49
C ARG A 68 -4.10 18.82 -13.02
N HIS A 69 -5.20 18.45 -13.68
CA HIS A 69 -5.34 18.53 -15.13
C HIS A 69 -6.09 19.78 -15.61
N GLU A 70 -6.64 20.61 -14.72
CA GLU A 70 -7.32 21.85 -15.15
C GLU A 70 -6.41 23.08 -15.30
N GLN A 71 -5.12 23.04 -14.92
CA GLN A 71 -4.28 24.25 -14.96
C GLN A 71 -3.53 24.47 -16.29
N ARG A 72 -3.84 23.71 -17.35
CA ARG A 72 -3.18 23.84 -18.67
C ARG A 72 -4.15 23.99 -19.84
N GLN A 73 -5.32 24.58 -19.61
CA GLN A 73 -6.19 25.05 -20.69
C GLN A 73 -6.81 26.41 -20.32
N GLU A 74 -6.05 27.49 -20.46
CA GLU A 74 -6.65 28.76 -20.86
C GLU A 74 -5.64 29.58 -21.70
N PRO A 75 -6.01 30.03 -22.92
CA PRO A 75 -5.07 30.56 -23.91
C PRO A 75 -4.90 32.08 -23.77
N PRO A 76 -3.69 32.64 -23.87
CA PRO A 76 -3.53 34.04 -24.22
C PRO A 76 -3.35 34.17 -25.74
N ARG A 77 -4.45 34.43 -26.48
CA ARG A 77 -4.37 35.37 -27.61
C ARG A 77 -4.70 36.73 -27.01
N PRO A 78 -3.82 37.72 -27.12
CA PRO A 78 -3.70 38.47 -28.37
C PRO A 78 -2.25 38.84 -28.70
N GLY A 79 -1.73 38.31 -29.80
CA GLY A 79 -0.58 38.93 -30.47
C GLY A 79 -1.09 40.12 -31.25
N GLY A 80 -0.87 41.32 -30.72
CA GLY A 80 -0.98 42.54 -31.48
C GLY A 80 0.13 42.66 -32.52
N GLU A 81 -0.13 43.52 -33.49
CA GLU A 81 0.86 44.29 -34.26
C GLU A 81 1.69 43.49 -35.28
N ALA A 82 1.21 43.51 -36.52
CA ALA A 82 2.07 43.74 -37.67
C ALA A 82 1.36 44.77 -38.55
N GLU A 83 2.02 45.92 -38.69
CA GLU A 83 1.70 47.08 -39.52
C GLU A 83 1.45 46.75 -41.00
#